data_AF-A0A821M024-F1
#
_entry.id   AF-A0A821M024-F1
#
_cell.length_a   1.000
_cell.length_b   1.000
_cell.length_c   1.000
_cell.angle_alpha   90.00
_cell.angle_beta   90.00
_cell.angle_gamma   90.00
#
_symmetry.space_group_name_H-M   'P 1'
#
loop_
_entity.id
_entity.type
_entity.pdbx_description
1 polymer ?
#
loop_
_entity_poly.entity_id
_entity_poly.type
_entity_poly.pdbx_seq_one_letter_code
_entity_poly.pdbx_strand_id
1 'polypeptide(L)'
;MFLPNLHSLVLNPAEYVENSTDTFCKIFRLSKLKYCKIKYQIKIDEDPLPNYFNECDYSSVEHLIIDARFPYGSLNSLLYCFPKLHRLSIDCLVYSRYEDNE
;
A
#
# COMPACT_ATOMS: atom_id res chain seq x y z
N MET A 1 -4.58 3.37 -15.53
CA MET A 1 -3.73 2.21 -15.91
C MET A 1 -4.66 1.09 -16.33
N PHE A 2 -4.50 0.50 -17.51
CA PHE A 2 -5.43 -0.51 -18.03
C PHE A 2 -4.70 -1.84 -18.27
N LEU A 3 -4.85 -2.77 -17.32
CA LEU A 3 -4.30 -4.12 -17.40
C LEU A 3 -5.43 -5.14 -17.10
N PRO A 4 -6.31 -5.39 -18.07
CA PRO A 4 -7.61 -6.06 -17.83
C PRO A 4 -7.50 -7.54 -17.46
N ASN A 5 -6.32 -8.14 -17.57
CA ASN A 5 -6.07 -9.55 -17.26
C ASN A 5 -4.97 -9.75 -16.20
N LEU A 6 -4.52 -8.67 -15.56
CA LEU A 6 -3.49 -8.80 -14.52
C LEU A 6 -4.14 -9.27 -13.21
N HIS A 7 -3.83 -10.51 -12.83
CA HIS A 7 -4.33 -11.14 -11.60
C HIS A 7 -3.32 -11.09 -10.45
N SER A 8 -2.04 -10.99 -10.76
CA SER A 8 -0.95 -10.97 -9.79
C SER A 8 0.06 -9.90 -10.17
N LEU A 9 0.48 -9.10 -9.19
CA LEU A 9 1.53 -8.10 -9.35
C LEU A 9 2.56 -8.23 -8.23
N VAL A 10 3.83 -8.18 -8.60
CA VAL A 10 4.95 -8.05 -7.67
C VAL A 10 5.77 -6.84 -8.07
N LEU A 11 5.92 -5.88 -7.18
CA LEU A 11 6.76 -4.71 -7.35
C LEU A 11 8.00 -4.83 -6.45
N ASN A 12 9.16 -4.83 -7.08
CA ASN A 12 10.48 -4.84 -6.44
C ASN A 12 11.31 -3.67 -6.99
N PRO A 13 10.99 -2.42 -6.64
CA PRO A 13 11.80 -1.28 -7.00
C PRO A 13 13.20 -1.43 -6.38
N ALA A 14 14.22 -1.21 -7.20
CA ALA A 14 15.62 -1.24 -6.77
C ALA A 14 16.03 0.04 -6.02
N GLU A 15 15.30 1.13 -6.27
CA GLU A 15 15.55 2.46 -5.73
C GLU A 15 14.29 3.00 -5.05
N TYR A 16 14.47 4.11 -4.32
CA TYR A 16 13.37 4.82 -3.70
C TYR A 16 12.39 5.36 -4.75
N VAL A 17 11.09 5.24 -4.48
CA VAL A 17 10.02 5.74 -5.35
C VAL A 17 9.30 6.89 -4.65
N GLU A 18 9.67 8.12 -4.99
CA GLU A 18 8.96 9.33 -4.58
C GLU A 18 7.51 9.35 -5.10
N ASN A 19 6.59 9.89 -4.31
CA ASN A 19 5.19 10.12 -4.69
C ASN A 19 4.47 8.89 -5.30
N SER A 20 4.75 7.72 -4.74
CA SER A 20 4.22 6.44 -5.24
C SER A 20 2.72 6.23 -5.01
N THR A 21 2.07 7.10 -4.24
CA THR A 21 0.64 7.09 -3.90
C THR A 21 -0.28 6.89 -5.08
N ASP A 22 -0.19 7.78 -6.07
CA ASP A 22 -1.05 7.74 -7.25
C ASP A 22 -0.88 6.46 -8.03
N THR A 23 0.36 5.95 -8.08
CA THR A 23 0.70 4.71 -8.76
C THR A 23 0.08 3.52 -8.04
N PHE A 24 0.22 3.46 -6.71
CA PHE A 24 -0.39 2.41 -5.91
C PHE A 24 -1.92 2.43 -5.96
N CYS A 25 -2.56 3.60 -5.87
CA CYS A 25 -4.02 3.66 -6.03
C CYS A 25 -4.47 3.22 -7.43
N LYS A 26 -3.73 3.58 -8.49
CA LYS A 26 -4.01 3.06 -9.85
C LYS A 26 -3.84 1.55 -9.96
N ILE A 27 -2.88 0.96 -9.23
CA ILE A 27 -2.66 -0.49 -9.18
C ILE A 27 -3.78 -1.19 -8.41
N PHE A 28 -4.17 -0.68 -7.25
CA PHE A 28 -5.21 -1.29 -6.42
C PHE A 28 -6.61 -1.21 -7.06
N ARG A 29 -6.83 -0.23 -7.95
CA ARG A 29 -8.04 -0.12 -8.79
C ARG A 29 -8.11 -1.14 -9.93
N LEU A 30 -7.08 -1.97 -10.15
CA LEU A 30 -7.13 -3.01 -11.18
C LEU A 30 -8.18 -4.07 -10.80
N SER A 31 -9.23 -4.17 -11.62
CA SER A 31 -10.45 -4.94 -11.31
C SER A 31 -10.25 -6.46 -11.19
N LYS A 32 -9.17 -6.99 -11.76
CA LYS A 32 -8.84 -8.43 -11.70
C LYS A 32 -7.66 -8.75 -10.79
N LEU A 33 -7.00 -7.76 -10.20
CA LEU A 33 -5.81 -7.97 -9.39
C LEU A 33 -6.20 -8.63 -8.06
N LYS A 34 -5.83 -9.90 -7.89
CA LYS A 34 -6.13 -10.71 -6.68
C LYS A 34 -4.95 -10.77 -5.72
N TYR A 35 -3.73 -10.76 -6.26
CA TYR A 35 -2.51 -10.81 -5.48
C TYR A 35 -1.66 -9.58 -5.77
N CYS A 36 -1.21 -8.90 -4.71
CA CYS A 36 -0.27 -7.80 -4.82
C CYS A 36 0.82 -7.95 -3.76
N LYS A 37 2.08 -7.98 -4.20
CA LYS A 37 3.25 -7.82 -3.33
C LYS A 37 3.97 -6.53 -3.69
N ILE A 38 4.23 -5.71 -2.69
CA ILE A 38 4.99 -4.48 -2.83
C ILE A 38 6.16 -4.57 -1.86
N LYS A 39 7.37 -4.51 -2.42
CA LYS A 39 8.59 -4.25 -1.67
C LYS A 39 8.96 -2.79 -1.91
N TYR A 40 9.43 -2.06 -0.92
CA TYR A 40 10.04 -0.75 -1.14
C TYR A 40 10.96 -0.39 0.03
N GLN A 41 11.99 0.37 -0.27
CA GLN A 41 12.89 0.93 0.73
C GLN A 41 12.44 2.37 1.01
N ILE A 42 12.12 2.68 2.26
CA ILE A 42 11.83 4.06 2.68
C ILE A 42 13.09 4.58 3.35
N LYS A 43 13.52 5.80 3.01
CA LYS A 43 14.53 6.49 3.83
C LYS A 43 13.95 6.69 5.23
N ILE A 44 14.79 6.54 6.26
CA ILE A 44 14.37 6.55 7.67
C ILE A 44 13.61 7.84 8.04
N ASP A 45 13.82 8.93 7.30
CA ASP A 45 13.29 10.27 7.56
C ASP A 45 12.11 10.69 6.66
N GLU A 46 11.61 9.81 5.78
CA GLU A 46 10.48 10.12 4.90
C GLU A 46 9.24 9.31 5.28
N ASP A 47 8.07 9.94 5.12
CA ASP A 47 6.79 9.37 5.56
C ASP A 47 6.55 8.00 4.92
N PRO A 48 6.27 6.96 5.72
CA PRO A 48 6.10 5.63 5.21
C PRO A 48 4.78 5.53 4.46
N LEU A 49 4.80 5.35 3.13
CA LEU A 49 3.61 5.32 2.25
C LEU A 49 2.69 6.56 2.39
N PRO A 50 1.81 6.82 1.42
CA PRO A 50 0.74 7.79 1.65
C PRO A 50 -0.07 7.42 2.89
N ASN A 51 -0.17 8.39 3.80
CA ASN A 51 -1.11 8.37 4.92
C ASN A 51 -2.60 8.32 4.50
N TYR A 52 -2.89 8.33 3.19
CA TYR A 52 -4.22 8.55 2.65
C TYR A 52 -4.61 7.49 1.62
N PHE A 53 -4.96 6.30 2.11
CA PHE A 53 -5.81 5.37 1.34
C PHE A 53 -7.26 5.85 1.27
N ASN A 54 -7.62 6.93 1.96
CA ASN A 54 -8.99 7.43 2.05
C ASN A 54 -9.64 7.76 0.69
N GLU A 55 -8.85 7.96 -0.36
CA GLU A 55 -9.31 8.24 -1.73
C GLU A 55 -9.28 7.02 -2.66
N CYS A 56 -8.81 5.87 -2.17
CA CYS A 56 -8.73 4.65 -2.94
C CYS A 56 -10.10 3.94 -2.92
N ASP A 57 -10.69 3.73 -4.10
CA ASP A 57 -11.91 2.93 -4.25
C ASP A 57 -11.67 1.48 -3.77
N TYR A 58 -12.75 0.72 -3.59
CA TYR A 58 -12.65 -0.67 -3.18
C TYR A 58 -11.80 -1.50 -4.16
N SER A 59 -10.72 -2.05 -3.63
CA SER A 59 -9.79 -2.94 -4.31
C SER A 59 -10.37 -4.34 -4.48
N SER A 60 -10.00 -5.00 -5.57
CA SER A 60 -10.36 -6.40 -5.82
C SER A 60 -9.36 -7.42 -5.25
N VAL A 61 -8.29 -6.92 -4.62
CA VAL A 61 -7.17 -7.69 -4.07
C VAL A 61 -7.62 -8.51 -2.87
N GLU A 62 -7.22 -9.78 -2.88
CA GLU A 62 -7.50 -10.79 -1.86
C GLU A 62 -6.26 -11.13 -1.04
N HIS A 63 -5.07 -10.95 -1.61
CA HIS A 63 -3.78 -11.20 -0.97
C HIS A 63 -2.86 -9.98 -1.14
N LEU A 64 -2.58 -9.29 -0.04
CA LEU A 64 -1.68 -8.14 -0.01
C LEU A 64 -0.46 -8.43 0.86
N ILE A 65 0.73 -8.21 0.29
CA ILE A 65 2.01 -8.28 1.01
C ILE A 65 2.71 -6.94 0.86
N ILE A 66 3.00 -6.30 2.00
CA ILE A 66 3.76 -5.08 2.11
C ILE A 66 5.08 -5.43 2.81
N ASP A 67 6.12 -5.61 2.01
CA ASP A 67 7.48 -5.99 2.41
C ASP A 67 8.31 -4.70 2.63
N ALA A 68 7.84 -3.89 3.59
CA ALA A 68 8.36 -2.56 3.91
C ALA A 68 7.74 -1.99 5.21
N ARG A 69 8.24 -0.83 5.65
CA ARG A 69 7.67 -0.06 6.77
C ARG A 69 6.32 0.56 6.39
N PHE A 70 5.29 0.32 7.19
CA PHE A 70 3.93 0.79 6.96
C PHE A 70 3.43 1.62 8.17
N PRO A 71 2.81 2.79 7.96
CA PRO A 71 2.33 3.65 9.04
C PRO A 71 1.16 2.97 9.76
N TYR A 72 1.32 2.74 11.06
CA TYR A 72 0.27 2.14 11.89
C TYR A 72 -1.05 2.93 11.80
N GLY A 73 -0.96 4.27 11.77
CA GLY A 73 -2.13 5.15 11.66
C GLY A 73 -2.98 4.93 10.40
N SER A 74 -2.39 4.43 9.30
CA SER A 74 -3.12 4.20 8.04
C SER A 74 -3.65 2.77 7.91
N LEU A 75 -3.47 1.91 8.92
CA LEU A 75 -3.89 0.52 8.85
C LEU A 75 -5.41 0.40 8.67
N ASN A 76 -6.19 1.24 9.36
CA ASN A 76 -7.65 1.24 9.23
C ASN A 76 -8.10 1.65 7.82
N SER A 77 -7.49 2.70 7.26
CA SER A 77 -7.77 3.13 5.89
C SER A 77 -7.39 2.07 4.86
N LEU A 78 -6.27 1.36 5.08
CA LEU A 78 -5.90 0.23 4.25
C LEU A 78 -6.97 -0.87 4.30
N LEU A 79 -7.41 -1.29 5.49
CA LEU A 79 -8.42 -2.35 5.60
C LEU A 79 -9.75 -1.95 4.96
N TYR A 80 -10.13 -0.68 5.06
CA TYR A 80 -11.34 -0.15 4.42
C TYR A 80 -11.29 -0.29 2.89
N CYS A 81 -10.15 0.00 2.26
CA CYS A 81 -10.00 -0.08 0.82
C CYS A 81 -9.95 -1.52 0.27
N PHE A 82 -9.73 -2.53 1.11
CA PHE A 82 -9.53 -3.91 0.68
C PHE A 82 -10.59 -4.84 1.31
N PRO A 83 -11.88 -4.66 0.99
CA PRO A 83 -12.97 -5.42 1.62
C PRO A 83 -12.95 -6.92 1.31
N LYS A 84 -12.18 -7.36 0.31
CA LYS A 84 -12.05 -8.77 -0.10
C LYS A 84 -10.77 -9.42 0.42
N LEU A 85 -10.04 -8.75 1.31
CA LEU A 85 -8.74 -9.22 1.76
C LEU A 85 -8.89 -10.49 2.61
N HIS A 86 -8.31 -11.59 2.14
CA HIS A 86 -8.21 -12.85 2.87
C HIS A 86 -6.83 -13.02 3.52
N ARG A 87 -5.80 -12.38 2.96
CA ARG A 87 -4.44 -12.41 3.49
C ARG A 87 -3.82 -11.03 3.45
N LEU A 88 -3.41 -10.56 4.63
CA LEU A 88 -2.56 -9.38 4.80
C LEU A 88 -1.24 -9.81 5.43
N SER A 89 -0.14 -9.32 4.88
CA SER A 89 1.18 -9.43 5.49
C SER A 89 1.86 -8.07 5.38
N ILE A 90 2.28 -7.53 6.53
CA ILE A 90 3.01 -6.28 6.63
C ILE A 90 4.30 -6.61 7.40
N ASP A 91 5.46 -6.29 6.84
CA ASP A 91 6.75 -6.61 7.45
C ASP A 91 7.02 -5.78 8.71
N CYS A 92 6.82 -4.46 8.65
CA CYS A 92 7.10 -3.58 9.76
C CYS A 92 6.02 -2.50 9.91
N LEU A 93 5.35 -2.45 11.05
CA LEU A 93 4.45 -1.35 11.40
C LEU A 93 5.24 -0.28 12.16
N VAL A 94 5.10 0.98 11.73
CA VAL A 94 5.79 2.12 12.34
C VAL A 94 4.78 3.15 12.83
N TYR A 95 4.96 3.65 14.04
CA TYR A 95 4.24 4.83 14.52
C TYR A 95 4.88 6.06 13.87
N SER A 96 4.10 6.80 13.08
CA SER A 96 4.52 8.12 12.61
C SER A 96 4.78 9.00 13.84
N ARG A 97 5.92 9.69 13.90
CA ARG A 97 6.22 10.67 14.94
C ARG A 97 5.34 11.91 14.75
N TYR A 98 4.08 11.80 15.13
CA TYR A 98 3.25 12.95 15.47
C TYR A 98 2.80 12.75 16.91
N GLU A 99 3.77 12.86 17.82
CA GLU A 99 3.52 13.32 19.17
C GLU A 99 4.15 14.72 19.27
N ASP A 100 3.32 15.64 19.75
CA ASP A 100 3.65 16.96 20.29
C ASP A 100 4.03 18.09 19.31
N ASN A 101 3.02 18.74 18.75
CA ASN A 101 2.98 20.21 18.75
C ASN A 101 1.58 20.61 19.23
N GLU A 102 1.48 20.90 20.53
CA GLU A 102 0.42 21.72 21.13
C GLU A 102 0.33 23.10 20.47
#